data_AF-A0A958L7I1-F1
#
_entry.id   AF-A0A958L7I1-F1
#
_cell.length_a   1.000
_cell.length_b   1.000
_cell.length_c   1.000
_cell.angle_alpha   90.00
_cell.angle_beta   90.00
_cell.angle_gamma   90.00
#
_symmetry.space_group_name_H-M   'P 1'
#
loop_
_entity.id
_entity.type
_entity.pdbx_description
1 polymer ?
#
loop_
_entity_poly.entity_id
_entity_poly.type
_entity_poly.pdbx_seq_one_letter_code
_entity_poly.pdbx_strand_id
1 'polypeptide(L)'
;MPEFSLDWIARTTKGQIKSRVYASGKNIGTDTREDLSQKVFIALRGANFDAHDFVDKAIAQGAHILILDKENICSENLLEKTSVILVKDTLQALQDMAHSWRHELAIKVVGITGSNGKTTTKEFAATLLKSKFKVFANPGNFNNHWGLPLSLLKVEKSEQIAILEMGMSRRGEITRLCEIADPDVVLVTMVGSAHIGELGSQQEIANAKAEIYSGCETCTKIFNLDNEYTISMYKKFLEQGGGDHLTFSSFDKDTTVSLRVEKMAMGS
;
A
#
# COMPACT_ATOMS: atom_id res chain seq x y z
N MET A 1 -18.23 2.26 -1.42
CA MET A 1 -17.22 2.88 -0.53
C MET A 1 -17.23 2.18 0.82
N PRO A 2 -16.05 1.86 1.40
CA PRO A 2 -15.96 1.24 2.72
C PRO A 2 -16.54 2.11 3.83
N GLU A 3 -17.06 1.47 4.88
CA GLU A 3 -17.57 2.12 6.09
C GLU A 3 -16.98 1.42 7.31
N PHE A 4 -16.47 2.21 8.26
CA PHE A 4 -15.75 1.74 9.44
C PHE A 4 -16.51 2.13 10.69
N SER A 5 -16.82 1.16 11.56
CA SER A 5 -17.46 1.46 12.84
C SER A 5 -16.45 2.01 13.84
N LEU A 6 -16.92 2.87 14.74
CA LEU A 6 -16.10 3.48 15.78
C LEU A 6 -15.39 2.42 16.64
N ASP A 7 -16.11 1.36 17.02
CA ASP A 7 -15.55 0.26 17.82
C ASP A 7 -14.53 -0.57 17.03
N TRP A 8 -14.73 -0.76 15.73
CA TRP A 8 -13.74 -1.41 14.87
C TRP A 8 -12.44 -0.62 14.83
N ILE A 9 -12.54 0.70 14.60
CA ILE A 9 -11.38 1.59 14.55
C ILE A 9 -10.66 1.57 15.90
N ALA A 10 -11.37 1.73 17.01
CA ALA A 10 -10.77 1.73 18.35
C ALA A 10 -10.04 0.41 18.68
N ARG A 11 -10.65 -0.73 18.36
CA ARG A 11 -10.03 -2.06 18.55
C ARG A 11 -8.77 -2.22 17.70
N THR A 12 -8.85 -1.90 16.41
CA THR A 12 -7.74 -2.08 15.47
C THR A 12 -6.56 -1.17 15.78
N THR A 13 -6.84 0.09 16.14
CA THR A 13 -5.81 1.09 16.46
C THR A 13 -5.34 1.04 17.91
N LYS A 14 -5.98 0.21 18.74
CA LYS A 14 -5.85 0.21 20.21
C LYS A 14 -6.07 1.62 20.80
N GLY A 15 -6.94 2.40 20.16
CA GLY A 15 -7.27 3.76 20.52
C GLY A 15 -8.35 3.84 21.60
N GLN A 16 -8.34 4.94 22.36
CA GLN A 16 -9.36 5.25 23.35
C GLN A 16 -10.46 6.10 22.71
N ILE A 17 -11.71 5.62 22.78
CA ILE A 17 -12.87 6.42 22.38
C ILE A 17 -13.11 7.50 23.44
N LYS A 18 -13.04 8.77 23.03
CA LYS A 18 -13.30 9.94 23.89
C LYS A 18 -14.74 10.45 23.77
N SER A 19 -15.37 10.26 22.61
CA SER A 19 -16.78 10.60 22.38
C SER A 19 -17.44 9.64 21.39
N ARG A 20 -18.77 9.52 21.47
CA ARG A 20 -19.60 8.59 20.69
C ARG A 20 -20.82 9.29 20.08
N VAL A 21 -20.57 10.27 19.21
CA VAL A 21 -21.66 11.01 18.52
C VAL A 21 -22.17 10.22 17.31
N TYR A 22 -21.24 9.65 16.54
CA TYR A 22 -21.51 8.80 15.38
C TYR A 22 -20.96 7.39 15.59
N ALA A 23 -21.75 6.38 15.20
CA ALA A 23 -21.36 4.97 15.31
C ALA A 23 -20.36 4.52 14.22
N SER A 24 -20.30 5.23 13.09
CA SER A 24 -19.49 4.89 11.93
C SER A 24 -19.13 6.09 11.06
N GLY A 25 -18.08 5.93 10.25
CA GLY A 25 -17.67 6.87 9.21
C GLY A 25 -17.32 6.15 7.91
N LYS A 26 -17.61 6.78 6.77
CA LYS A 26 -17.37 6.26 5.42
C LYS A 26 -16.00 6.66 4.92
N ASN A 27 -15.19 5.70 4.49
CA ASN A 27 -13.85 5.93 3.93
C ASN A 27 -12.95 6.76 4.88
N ILE A 28 -11.74 7.06 4.42
CA ILE A 28 -10.74 7.82 5.15
C ILE A 28 -10.48 9.14 4.44
N GLY A 29 -10.45 10.22 5.20
CA GLY A 29 -9.93 11.52 4.79
C GLY A 29 -8.73 11.92 5.64
N THR A 30 -7.74 12.54 5.03
CA THR A 30 -6.53 13.04 5.72
C THR A 30 -6.25 14.51 5.40
N ASP A 31 -7.10 15.14 4.58
CA ASP A 31 -6.91 16.47 4.06
C ASP A 31 -8.23 17.24 4.09
N THR A 32 -8.27 18.36 4.82
CA THR A 32 -9.46 19.21 4.93
C THR A 32 -9.68 20.09 3.68
N ARG A 33 -8.92 19.89 2.62
CA ARG A 33 -9.21 20.43 1.28
C ARG A 33 -10.16 19.53 0.50
N GLU A 34 -10.33 18.28 0.92
CA GLU A 34 -11.28 17.33 0.34
C GLU A 34 -12.65 17.41 1.02
N ASP A 35 -13.65 16.76 0.41
CA ASP A 35 -14.94 16.53 1.08
C ASP A 35 -14.76 15.50 2.20
N LEU A 36 -15.12 15.89 3.43
CA LEU A 36 -15.06 15.04 4.63
C LEU A 36 -16.43 14.63 5.14
N SER A 37 -17.50 14.91 4.39
CA SER A 37 -18.86 14.57 4.78
C SER A 37 -18.98 13.07 5.08
N GLN A 38 -19.39 12.76 6.31
CA GLN A 38 -19.57 11.41 6.84
C GLN A 38 -18.29 10.57 6.95
N LYS A 39 -17.09 11.15 6.73
CA LYS A 39 -15.84 10.39 6.70
C LYS A 39 -15.19 10.21 8.08
N VAL A 40 -14.26 9.27 8.14
CA VAL A 40 -13.25 9.22 9.20
C VAL A 40 -12.10 10.14 8.81
N PHE A 41 -11.82 11.17 9.61
CA PHE A 41 -10.66 12.04 9.44
C PHE A 41 -9.50 11.59 10.32
N ILE A 42 -8.34 11.32 9.73
CA ILE A 42 -7.12 10.95 10.46
C ILE A 42 -6.14 12.13 10.40
N ALA A 43 -5.81 12.69 11.56
CA ALA A 43 -4.92 13.83 11.64
C ALA A 43 -3.45 13.41 11.51
N LEU A 44 -2.97 13.28 10.27
CA LEU A 44 -1.56 12.96 9.99
C LEU A 44 -0.64 14.17 10.11
N ARG A 45 0.63 13.94 10.47
CA ARG A 45 1.70 14.94 10.49
C ARG A 45 2.73 14.65 9.40
N GLY A 46 3.07 15.68 8.63
CA GLY A 46 4.19 15.69 7.70
C GLY A 46 5.32 16.60 8.18
N ALA A 47 6.39 16.72 7.40
CA ALA A 47 7.56 17.53 7.77
C ALA A 47 7.22 19.02 7.99
N ASN A 48 6.28 19.56 7.23
CA ASN A 48 5.89 20.98 7.24
C ASN A 48 4.40 21.20 7.52
N PHE A 49 3.69 20.18 8.02
CA PHE A 49 2.23 20.21 8.14
C PHE A 49 1.75 19.34 9.29
N ASP A 50 0.81 19.82 10.08
CA ASP A 50 0.12 19.04 11.12
C ASP A 50 -1.40 19.13 10.92
N ALA A 51 -2.03 18.02 10.53
CA ALA A 51 -3.48 17.99 10.28
C ALA A 51 -4.32 18.25 11.54
N HIS A 52 -3.72 18.14 12.73
CA HIS A 52 -4.36 18.46 14.00
C HIS A 52 -4.80 19.92 14.08
N ASP A 53 -4.10 20.82 13.39
CA ASP A 53 -4.42 22.25 13.36
C ASP A 53 -5.72 22.55 12.57
N PHE A 54 -6.28 21.56 11.88
CA PHE A 54 -7.44 21.70 11.01
C PHE A 54 -8.66 20.90 11.48
N VAL A 55 -8.66 20.41 12.72
CA VAL A 55 -9.74 19.58 13.26
C VAL A 55 -11.09 20.28 13.24
N ASP A 56 -11.17 21.56 13.63
CA ASP A 56 -12.43 22.32 13.58
C ASP A 56 -12.98 22.42 12.15
N LYS A 57 -12.08 22.54 11.15
CA LYS A 57 -12.46 22.55 9.74
C LYS A 57 -12.97 21.18 9.28
N ALA A 58 -12.36 20.09 9.74
CA ALA A 58 -12.84 18.74 9.45
C ALA A 58 -14.26 18.50 9.99
N ILE A 59 -14.53 18.99 11.20
CA ILE A 59 -15.88 18.94 11.80
C ILE A 59 -16.87 19.78 11.00
N ALA A 60 -16.49 21.01 10.62
CA ALA A 60 -17.34 21.88 9.82
C ALA A 60 -17.68 21.30 8.44
N GLN A 61 -16.82 20.43 7.89
CA GLN A 61 -17.06 19.69 6.64
C GLN A 61 -17.88 18.41 6.84
N GLY A 62 -18.23 18.05 8.07
CA GLY A 62 -19.10 16.91 8.38
C GLY A 62 -18.35 15.61 8.65
N ALA A 63 -17.09 15.64 9.08
CA ALA A 63 -16.39 14.43 9.53
C ALA A 63 -17.11 13.78 10.73
N HIS A 64 -17.40 12.49 10.62
CA HIS A 64 -18.12 11.73 11.66
C HIS A 64 -17.20 11.20 12.76
N ILE A 65 -15.96 10.85 12.41
CA ILE A 65 -15.01 10.28 13.35
C ILE A 65 -13.67 10.97 13.13
N LEU A 66 -13.04 11.42 14.21
CA LEU A 66 -11.68 11.94 14.21
C LEU A 66 -10.73 10.95 14.88
N ILE A 67 -9.57 10.69 14.27
CA ILE A 67 -8.46 9.96 14.88
C ILE A 67 -7.32 10.94 15.14
N LEU A 68 -6.99 11.15 16.41
CA LEU A 68 -6.03 12.16 16.88
C LEU A 68 -4.97 11.51 17.78
N ASP A 69 -3.79 12.11 17.90
CA ASP A 69 -2.75 11.70 18.87
C ASP A 69 -2.48 12.72 19.99
N LYS A 70 -3.30 13.79 20.04
CA LYS A 70 -3.18 14.90 21.00
C LYS A 70 -4.43 15.03 21.86
N GLU A 71 -4.31 14.71 23.15
CA GLU A 71 -5.43 14.78 24.09
C GLU A 71 -5.90 16.23 24.33
N ASN A 72 -4.98 17.19 24.33
CA ASN A 72 -5.27 18.61 24.58
C ASN A 72 -6.17 19.27 23.52
N ILE A 73 -6.43 18.61 22.40
CA ILE A 73 -7.33 19.09 21.34
C ILE A 73 -8.80 18.67 21.62
N CYS A 74 -9.02 17.70 22.51
CA CYS A 74 -10.33 17.16 22.83
C CYS A 74 -11.13 18.05 23.79
N SER A 75 -11.48 19.27 23.35
CA SER A 75 -12.37 20.15 24.12
C SER A 75 -13.80 19.59 24.24
N GLU A 76 -14.53 19.92 25.31
CA GLU A 76 -15.91 19.44 25.53
C GLU A 76 -16.82 19.75 24.33
N ASN A 77 -16.74 20.98 23.80
CA ASN A 77 -17.50 21.42 22.62
C ASN A 77 -17.21 20.58 21.36
N LEU A 78 -15.98 20.09 21.20
CA LEU A 78 -15.62 19.21 20.10
C LEU A 78 -16.21 17.81 20.30
N LEU A 79 -16.12 17.28 21.53
CA LEU A 79 -16.59 15.94 21.88
C LEU A 79 -18.11 15.78 21.73
N GLU A 80 -18.87 16.88 21.79
CA GLU A 80 -20.33 16.89 21.54
C GLU A 80 -20.70 16.87 20.05
N LYS A 81 -19.78 17.24 19.14
CA LYS A 81 -20.07 17.42 17.70
C LYS A 81 -19.72 16.21 16.83
N THR A 82 -18.76 15.40 17.27
CA THR A 82 -18.24 14.27 16.48
C THR A 82 -17.69 13.18 17.38
N SER A 83 -17.49 11.97 16.84
CA SER A 83 -16.81 10.91 17.59
C SER A 83 -15.31 11.09 17.51
N VAL A 84 -14.60 10.85 18.61
CA VAL A 84 -13.15 11.00 18.68
C VAL A 84 -12.50 9.72 19.21
N ILE A 85 -11.46 9.28 18.52
CA ILE A 85 -10.54 8.24 18.96
C ILE A 85 -9.17 8.87 19.17
N LEU A 86 -8.67 8.75 20.40
CA LEU A 86 -7.30 9.14 20.74
C LEU A 86 -6.39 7.92 20.61
N VAL A 87 -5.34 8.04 19.80
CA VAL A 87 -4.30 7.02 19.58
C VAL A 87 -2.94 7.54 20.04
N LYS A 88 -1.94 6.67 20.06
CA LYS A 88 -0.55 7.07 20.37
C LYS A 88 0.15 7.75 19.18
N ASP A 89 -0.16 7.30 17.97
CA ASP A 89 0.43 7.76 16.72
C ASP A 89 -0.59 7.57 15.59
N THR A 90 -0.94 8.65 14.88
CA THR A 90 -1.98 8.60 13.84
C THR A 90 -1.54 7.89 12.56
N LEU A 91 -0.23 7.88 12.25
CA LEU A 91 0.31 7.14 11.10
C LEU A 91 0.30 5.63 11.38
N GLN A 92 0.71 5.22 12.58
CA GLN A 92 0.61 3.82 13.00
C GLN A 92 -0.84 3.36 13.00
N ALA A 93 -1.77 4.18 13.52
CA ALA A 93 -3.20 3.88 13.48
C ALA A 93 -3.72 3.65 12.05
N LEU A 94 -3.33 4.52 11.10
CA LEU A 94 -3.65 4.35 9.69
C LEU A 94 -3.12 3.02 9.12
N GLN A 95 -1.88 2.65 9.46
CA GLN A 95 -1.24 1.42 9.00
C GLN A 95 -1.90 0.17 9.60
N ASP A 96 -2.23 0.19 10.90
CA ASP A 96 -2.92 -0.89 11.60
C ASP A 96 -4.33 -1.12 11.04
N MET A 97 -5.03 -0.02 10.73
CA MET A 97 -6.33 -0.06 10.05
C MET A 97 -6.21 -0.71 8.68
N ALA A 98 -5.24 -0.30 7.86
CA ALA A 98 -5.05 -0.86 6.52
C ALA A 98 -4.72 -2.35 6.56
N HIS A 99 -3.84 -2.77 7.46
CA HIS A 99 -3.49 -4.18 7.67
C HIS A 99 -4.71 -5.00 8.10
N SER A 100 -5.48 -4.54 9.10
CA SER A 100 -6.67 -5.26 9.54
C SER A 100 -7.75 -5.32 8.44
N TRP A 101 -7.93 -4.23 7.70
CA TRP A 101 -8.86 -4.21 6.57
C TRP A 101 -8.45 -5.20 5.48
N ARG A 102 -7.16 -5.24 5.12
CA ARG A 102 -6.60 -6.24 4.19
C ARG A 102 -6.94 -7.68 4.60
N HIS A 103 -6.87 -8.01 5.88
CA HIS A 103 -7.19 -9.36 6.37
C HIS A 103 -8.69 -9.65 6.48
N GLU A 104 -9.53 -8.63 6.59
CA GLU A 104 -10.99 -8.78 6.50
C GLU A 104 -11.48 -8.91 5.05
N LEU A 105 -10.66 -8.46 4.08
CA LEU A 105 -10.92 -8.63 2.66
C LEU A 105 -10.50 -10.04 2.20
N ALA A 106 -11.48 -10.84 1.78
CA ALA A 106 -11.24 -12.14 1.15
C ALA A 106 -10.79 -12.00 -0.32
N ILE A 107 -9.72 -11.23 -0.55
CA ILE A 107 -9.21 -10.88 -1.88
C ILE A 107 -7.78 -11.36 -2.08
N LYS A 108 -7.35 -11.42 -3.33
CA LYS A 108 -5.94 -11.61 -3.70
C LYS A 108 -5.21 -10.29 -3.81
N VAL A 109 -4.02 -10.20 -3.22
CA VAL A 109 -3.21 -8.99 -3.25
C VAL A 109 -1.89 -9.23 -3.97
N VAL A 110 -1.58 -8.34 -4.91
CA VAL A 110 -0.34 -8.37 -5.71
C VAL A 110 0.52 -7.17 -5.34
N GLY A 111 1.72 -7.39 -4.81
CA GLY A 111 2.72 -6.36 -4.53
C GLY A 111 3.72 -6.21 -5.67
N ILE A 112 3.90 -4.98 -6.17
CA ILE A 112 4.81 -4.69 -7.29
C ILE A 112 5.82 -3.62 -6.88
N THR A 113 7.11 -3.95 -6.92
CA THR A 113 8.18 -2.95 -6.81
C THR A 113 9.13 -3.01 -8.01
N GLY A 114 10.10 -2.09 -8.04
CA GLY A 114 11.01 -1.92 -9.17
C GLY A 114 11.58 -0.52 -9.27
N SER A 115 12.69 -0.35 -9.99
CA SER A 115 13.19 0.99 -10.31
C SER A 115 12.30 1.60 -11.39
N ASN A 116 12.07 0.88 -12.48
CA ASN A 116 11.22 1.29 -13.60
C ASN A 116 10.11 0.27 -13.87
N GLY A 117 9.04 0.70 -14.55
CA GLY A 117 7.98 -0.19 -15.01
C GLY A 117 6.92 -0.57 -13.97
N LYS A 118 7.03 -0.16 -12.70
CA LYS A 118 6.05 -0.44 -11.64
C LYS A 118 4.61 -0.09 -12.06
N THR A 119 4.40 1.18 -12.41
CA THR A 119 3.08 1.69 -12.80
C THR A 119 2.59 1.03 -14.08
N THR A 120 3.46 0.88 -15.08
CA THR A 120 3.13 0.18 -16.34
C THR A 120 2.67 -1.25 -16.08
N THR A 121 3.44 -2.04 -15.32
CA THR A 121 3.09 -3.43 -14.96
C THR A 121 1.78 -3.49 -14.18
N LYS A 122 1.58 -2.59 -13.20
CA LYS A 122 0.33 -2.49 -12.43
C LYS A 122 -0.88 -2.22 -13.34
N GLU A 123 -0.80 -1.23 -14.22
CA GLU A 123 -1.91 -0.87 -15.11
C GLU A 123 -2.20 -1.94 -16.16
N PHE A 124 -1.17 -2.58 -16.75
CA PHE A 124 -1.36 -3.70 -17.66
C PHE A 124 -1.99 -4.91 -16.96
N ALA A 125 -1.48 -5.30 -15.79
CA ALA A 125 -2.05 -6.39 -15.01
C ALA A 125 -3.50 -6.10 -14.62
N ALA A 126 -3.79 -4.88 -14.17
CA ALA A 126 -5.15 -4.47 -13.83
C ALA A 126 -6.08 -4.55 -15.04
N THR A 127 -5.64 -4.06 -16.20
CA THR A 127 -6.43 -4.09 -17.45
C THR A 127 -6.75 -5.51 -17.88
N LEU A 128 -5.76 -6.41 -17.86
CA LEU A 128 -5.97 -7.82 -18.23
C LEU A 128 -6.89 -8.54 -17.25
N LEU A 129 -6.68 -8.37 -15.94
CA LEU A 129 -7.45 -9.06 -14.91
C LEU A 129 -8.90 -8.56 -14.81
N LYS A 130 -9.16 -7.29 -15.15
CA LYS A 130 -10.52 -6.71 -15.22
C LYS A 130 -11.43 -7.41 -16.24
N SER A 131 -10.87 -8.18 -17.19
CA SER A 131 -11.67 -9.01 -18.10
C SER A 131 -12.47 -10.10 -17.39
N LYS A 132 -12.06 -10.50 -16.18
CA LYS A 132 -12.66 -11.61 -15.42
C LYS A 132 -12.99 -11.28 -13.97
N PHE A 133 -12.27 -10.34 -13.35
CA PHE A 133 -12.37 -10.04 -11.92
C PHE A 133 -12.70 -8.58 -11.67
N LYS A 134 -13.27 -8.28 -10.50
CA LYS A 134 -13.24 -6.92 -9.95
C LYS A 134 -11.85 -6.64 -9.38
N VAL A 135 -11.19 -5.63 -9.93
CA VAL A 135 -9.79 -5.31 -9.62
C VAL A 135 -9.64 -3.88 -9.15
N PHE A 136 -9.10 -3.74 -7.96
CA PHE A 136 -8.56 -2.49 -7.44
C PHE A 136 -7.08 -2.35 -7.81
N ALA A 137 -6.65 -1.15 -8.19
CA ALA A 137 -5.25 -0.79 -8.33
C ALA A 137 -5.00 0.55 -7.64
N ASN A 138 -3.93 0.67 -6.85
CA ASN A 138 -3.69 1.92 -6.12
C ASN A 138 -3.45 3.09 -7.12
N PRO A 139 -4.09 4.25 -6.89
CA PRO A 139 -3.99 5.38 -7.81
C PRO A 139 -2.64 6.07 -7.70
N GLY A 140 -2.14 6.62 -8.82
CA GLY A 140 -0.98 7.51 -8.85
C GLY A 140 0.25 6.97 -8.10
N ASN A 141 0.83 7.80 -7.24
CA ASN A 141 2.03 7.52 -6.44
C ASN A 141 1.71 7.18 -4.97
N PHE A 142 0.50 6.70 -4.67
CA PHE A 142 0.10 6.28 -3.32
C PHE A 142 0.70 4.89 -2.99
N ASN A 143 2.03 4.82 -2.96
CA ASN A 143 2.83 3.61 -2.91
C ASN A 143 3.83 3.57 -1.75
N ASN A 144 3.78 4.54 -0.83
CA ASN A 144 4.69 4.68 0.31
C ASN A 144 3.98 4.39 1.66
N HIS A 145 4.66 4.66 2.77
CA HIS A 145 4.22 4.31 4.12
C HIS A 145 2.91 4.97 4.61
N TRP A 146 2.40 6.01 3.93
CA TRP A 146 1.07 6.58 4.20
C TRP A 146 0.11 6.37 3.02
N GLY A 147 0.61 6.45 1.79
CA GLY A 147 -0.22 6.35 0.60
C GLY A 147 -0.76 4.94 0.34
N LEU A 148 0.05 3.91 0.59
CA LEU A 148 -0.38 2.52 0.44
C LEU A 148 -1.50 2.16 1.44
N PRO A 149 -1.38 2.45 2.75
CA PRO A 149 -2.49 2.30 3.70
C PRO A 149 -3.78 2.99 3.26
N LEU A 150 -3.70 4.25 2.80
CA LEU A 150 -4.87 4.99 2.32
C LEU A 150 -5.52 4.34 1.10
N SER A 151 -4.71 3.73 0.23
CA SER A 151 -5.22 2.99 -0.92
C SER A 151 -5.93 1.71 -0.50
N LEU A 152 -5.36 0.94 0.42
CA LEU A 152 -5.98 -0.28 0.96
C LEU A 152 -7.33 0.00 1.61
N LEU A 153 -7.44 1.08 2.41
CA LEU A 153 -8.71 1.47 3.06
C LEU A 153 -9.80 1.96 2.09
N LYS A 154 -9.49 2.10 0.80
CA LYS A 154 -10.47 2.37 -0.28
C LYS A 154 -10.96 1.09 -0.96
N VAL A 155 -10.29 -0.05 -0.76
CA VAL A 155 -10.67 -1.32 -1.39
C VAL A 155 -12.04 -1.75 -0.86
N GLU A 156 -12.97 -2.01 -1.78
CA GLU A 156 -14.32 -2.44 -1.42
C GLU A 156 -14.38 -3.96 -1.23
N LYS A 157 -15.28 -4.44 -0.36
CA LYS A 157 -15.53 -5.87 -0.15
C LYS A 157 -15.96 -6.63 -1.41
N SER A 158 -16.41 -5.91 -2.45
CA SER A 158 -16.79 -6.52 -3.73
C SER A 158 -15.61 -6.72 -4.69
N GLU A 159 -14.46 -6.10 -4.42
CA GLU A 159 -13.22 -6.36 -5.16
C GLU A 159 -12.77 -7.80 -4.94
N GLN A 160 -12.08 -8.37 -5.91
CA GLN A 160 -11.55 -9.73 -5.84
C GLN A 160 -10.02 -9.75 -5.87
N ILE A 161 -9.43 -8.72 -6.48
CA ILE A 161 -7.98 -8.57 -6.59
C ILE A 161 -7.61 -7.11 -6.27
N ALA A 162 -6.55 -6.89 -5.48
CA ALA A 162 -5.90 -5.59 -5.35
C ALA A 162 -4.46 -5.66 -5.87
N ILE A 163 -4.10 -4.76 -6.77
CA ILE A 163 -2.75 -4.62 -7.32
C ILE A 163 -2.12 -3.36 -6.75
N LEU A 164 -1.04 -3.55 -6.00
CA LEU A 164 -0.44 -2.53 -5.16
C LEU A 164 0.99 -2.25 -5.62
N GLU A 165 1.19 -1.06 -6.15
CA GLU A 165 2.54 -0.53 -6.33
C GLU A 165 3.17 -0.19 -4.97
N MET A 166 4.41 -0.62 -4.76
CA MET A 166 5.19 -0.44 -3.54
C MET A 166 6.51 0.29 -3.85
N GLY A 167 6.61 1.53 -3.36
CA GLY A 167 7.75 2.42 -3.55
C GLY A 167 8.65 2.47 -2.31
N MET A 168 9.93 2.78 -2.53
CA MET A 168 10.89 3.06 -1.46
C MET A 168 11.92 4.08 -1.90
N SER A 169 12.43 4.80 -0.92
CA SER A 169 13.57 5.72 -0.98
C SER A 169 14.70 5.26 -0.04
N ARG A 170 14.39 4.42 0.94
CA ARG A 170 15.33 3.92 1.96
C ARG A 170 15.11 2.43 2.21
N ARG A 171 16.13 1.77 2.75
CA ARG A 171 16.04 0.40 3.27
C ARG A 171 14.96 0.29 4.36
N GLY A 172 14.28 -0.85 4.41
CA GLY A 172 13.23 -1.18 5.36
C GLY A 172 11.83 -0.70 4.95
N GLU A 173 11.72 0.23 4.00
CA GLU A 173 10.42 0.74 3.59
C GLU A 173 9.59 -0.31 2.86
N ILE A 174 10.18 -1.13 1.99
CA ILE A 174 9.44 -2.19 1.30
C ILE A 174 8.99 -3.27 2.28
N THR A 175 9.85 -3.65 3.24
CA THR A 175 9.45 -4.56 4.32
C THR A 175 8.23 -4.02 5.04
N ARG A 176 8.22 -2.73 5.40
CA ARG A 176 7.07 -2.10 6.07
C ARG A 176 5.81 -2.14 5.19
N LEU A 177 5.92 -1.91 3.89
CA LEU A 177 4.79 -2.01 2.98
C LEU A 177 4.25 -3.43 2.86
N CYS A 178 5.12 -4.44 2.91
CA CYS A 178 4.73 -5.85 2.95
C CYS A 178 3.98 -6.19 4.24
N GLU A 179 4.46 -5.73 5.41
CA GLU A 179 3.76 -5.91 6.69
C GLU A 179 2.34 -5.33 6.66
N ILE A 180 2.17 -4.16 6.03
CA ILE A 180 0.87 -3.50 5.90
C ILE A 180 -0.05 -4.25 4.94
N ALA A 181 0.46 -4.63 3.77
CA ALA A 181 -0.37 -5.12 2.66
C ALA A 181 -0.55 -6.64 2.61
N ASP A 182 0.32 -7.40 3.29
CA ASP A 182 0.37 -8.86 3.30
C ASP A 182 0.01 -9.49 1.93
N PRO A 183 0.84 -9.26 0.89
CA PRO A 183 0.50 -9.65 -0.47
C PRO A 183 0.58 -11.18 -0.68
N ASP A 184 -0.34 -11.71 -1.48
CA ASP A 184 -0.36 -13.11 -1.92
C ASP A 184 0.65 -13.40 -3.04
N VAL A 185 0.97 -12.38 -3.85
CA VAL A 185 1.91 -12.46 -4.97
C VAL A 185 2.81 -11.24 -4.95
N VAL A 186 4.12 -11.41 -5.13
CA VAL A 186 5.07 -10.30 -5.17
C VAL A 186 6.01 -10.37 -6.36
N LEU A 187 6.40 -9.22 -6.88
CA LEU A 187 7.36 -9.14 -7.97
C LEU A 187 8.21 -7.87 -7.95
N VAL A 188 9.46 -8.01 -8.39
CA VAL A 188 10.35 -6.90 -8.73
C VAL A 188 10.41 -6.80 -10.26
N THR A 189 9.99 -5.67 -10.83
CA THR A 189 10.01 -5.49 -12.29
C THR A 189 11.44 -5.50 -12.84
N MET A 190 12.31 -4.62 -12.32
CA MET A 190 13.75 -4.55 -12.61
C MET A 190 14.47 -3.64 -11.61
N VAL A 191 15.79 -3.80 -11.51
CA VAL A 191 16.67 -2.85 -10.81
C VAL A 191 17.41 -1.97 -11.82
N GLY A 192 17.33 -0.67 -11.60
CA GLY A 192 18.03 0.38 -12.34
C GLY A 192 18.66 1.40 -11.38
N SER A 193 18.92 2.63 -11.84
CA SER A 193 19.61 3.68 -11.07
C SER A 193 18.69 4.62 -10.26
N ALA A 194 17.38 4.38 -10.23
CA ALA A 194 16.45 5.17 -9.41
C ALA A 194 16.81 5.08 -7.92
N HIS A 195 16.81 6.22 -7.22
CA HIS A 195 17.17 6.37 -5.80
C HIS A 195 18.66 6.12 -5.47
N ILE A 196 19.56 6.24 -6.45
CA ILE A 196 20.99 6.06 -6.21
C ILE A 196 21.59 7.15 -5.32
N GLY A 197 21.01 8.36 -5.29
CA GLY A 197 21.47 9.43 -4.41
C GLY A 197 21.21 9.11 -2.93
N GLU A 198 20.10 8.43 -2.63
CA GLU A 198 19.69 8.06 -1.28
C GLU A 198 20.35 6.76 -0.80
N LEU A 199 20.55 5.79 -1.68
CA LEU A 199 21.06 4.45 -1.35
C LEU A 199 22.52 4.21 -1.74
N GLY A 200 23.13 5.10 -2.53
CA GLY A 200 24.55 5.11 -2.87
C GLY A 200 24.98 4.16 -4.00
N SER A 201 24.30 3.03 -4.22
CA SER A 201 24.64 2.12 -5.35
C SER A 201 23.44 1.32 -5.88
N GLN A 202 23.56 0.78 -7.10
CA GLN A 202 22.57 -0.14 -7.66
C GLN A 202 22.44 -1.44 -6.85
N GLN A 203 23.53 -1.91 -6.23
CA GLN A 203 23.49 -3.06 -5.34
C GLN A 203 22.65 -2.77 -4.09
N GLU A 204 22.74 -1.56 -3.55
CA GLU A 204 21.94 -1.13 -2.41
C GLU A 204 20.46 -0.97 -2.77
N ILE A 205 20.19 -0.44 -3.98
CA ILE A 205 18.83 -0.41 -4.55
C ILE A 205 18.28 -1.84 -4.72
N ALA A 206 19.09 -2.78 -5.22
CA ALA A 206 18.71 -4.17 -5.35
C ALA A 206 18.38 -4.79 -3.98
N ASN A 207 19.25 -4.60 -2.99
CA ASN A 207 19.06 -5.10 -1.63
C ASN A 207 17.74 -4.58 -1.02
N ALA A 208 17.47 -3.28 -1.16
CA ALA A 208 16.25 -2.68 -0.65
C ALA A 208 14.98 -3.10 -1.42
N LYS A 209 15.08 -3.49 -2.70
CA LYS A 209 13.93 -4.08 -3.44
C LYS A 209 13.71 -5.55 -3.12
N ALA A 210 14.78 -6.29 -2.84
CA ALA A 210 14.70 -7.70 -2.44
C ALA A 210 13.97 -7.89 -1.09
N GLU A 211 13.81 -6.83 -0.30
CA GLU A 211 12.90 -6.77 0.85
C GLU A 211 11.49 -7.26 0.50
N ILE A 212 11.00 -7.07 -0.74
CA ILE A 212 9.65 -7.53 -1.11
C ILE A 212 9.51 -9.07 -1.02
N TYR A 213 10.59 -9.80 -1.31
CA TYR A 213 10.60 -11.26 -1.29
C TYR A 213 10.78 -11.82 0.12
N SER A 214 11.53 -11.11 0.98
CA SER A 214 11.77 -11.54 2.36
C SER A 214 10.67 -11.05 3.32
N GLY A 215 10.03 -9.93 3.02
CA GLY A 215 8.88 -9.41 3.77
C GLY A 215 7.59 -10.20 3.55
N CYS A 216 7.56 -11.15 2.62
CA CYS A 216 6.40 -11.97 2.28
C CYS A 216 6.81 -13.46 2.14
N GLU A 217 6.91 -14.18 3.25
CA GLU A 217 7.43 -15.54 3.25
C GLU A 217 6.53 -16.53 2.49
N THR A 218 5.22 -16.48 2.73
CA THR A 218 4.22 -17.45 2.24
C THR A 218 3.60 -17.10 0.89
N CYS A 219 4.05 -16.03 0.23
CA CYS A 219 3.51 -15.58 -1.05
C CYS A 219 4.19 -16.26 -2.26
N THR A 220 3.50 -16.25 -3.40
CA THR A 220 4.08 -16.60 -4.70
C THR A 220 5.04 -15.49 -5.14
N LYS A 221 6.29 -15.85 -5.46
CA LYS A 221 7.33 -14.87 -5.84
C LYS A 221 7.57 -14.91 -7.34
N ILE A 222 7.53 -13.77 -8.03
CA ILE A 222 7.77 -13.68 -9.47
C ILE A 222 9.11 -12.99 -9.74
N PHE A 223 10.00 -13.66 -10.47
CA PHE A 223 11.32 -13.14 -10.81
C PHE A 223 11.46 -12.82 -12.30
N ASN A 224 11.98 -11.62 -12.59
CA ASN A 224 12.47 -11.26 -13.91
C ASN A 224 13.87 -11.84 -14.13
N LEU A 225 14.09 -12.69 -15.14
CA LEU A 225 15.41 -13.24 -15.48
C LEU A 225 16.13 -12.47 -16.60
N ASP A 226 15.69 -11.25 -16.93
CA ASP A 226 16.33 -10.35 -17.90
C ASP A 226 17.14 -9.21 -17.24
N ASN A 227 17.25 -9.20 -15.91
CA ASN A 227 17.99 -8.17 -15.16
C ASN A 227 18.94 -8.82 -14.16
N GLU A 228 20.23 -8.46 -14.19
CA GLU A 228 21.29 -9.12 -13.43
C GLU A 228 21.02 -9.16 -11.90
N TYR A 229 20.42 -8.11 -11.36
CA TYR A 229 20.12 -8.01 -9.94
C TYR A 229 18.94 -8.89 -9.55
N THR A 230 17.88 -8.97 -10.37
CA THR A 230 16.75 -9.86 -10.10
C THR A 230 17.11 -11.33 -10.34
N ILE A 231 18.05 -11.63 -11.25
CA ILE A 231 18.68 -12.97 -11.37
C ILE A 231 19.43 -13.32 -10.08
N SER A 232 20.21 -12.38 -9.53
CA SER A 232 20.92 -12.59 -8.26
C SER A 232 19.95 -12.83 -7.10
N MET A 233 18.85 -12.08 -7.03
CA MET A 233 17.76 -12.32 -6.07
C MET A 233 17.16 -13.72 -6.22
N TYR A 234 16.91 -14.17 -7.46
CA TYR A 234 16.37 -15.50 -7.73
C TYR A 234 17.33 -16.61 -7.29
N LYS A 235 18.62 -16.50 -7.60
CA LYS A 235 19.64 -17.47 -7.16
C LYS A 235 19.68 -17.59 -5.64
N LYS A 236 19.71 -16.45 -4.94
CA LYS A 236 19.66 -16.42 -3.46
C LYS A 236 18.38 -17.05 -2.90
N PHE A 237 17.24 -16.82 -3.54
CA PHE A 237 15.97 -17.45 -3.16
C PHE A 237 16.04 -18.98 -3.29
N LEU A 238 16.61 -19.51 -4.38
CA LEU A 238 16.81 -20.95 -4.55
C LEU A 238 17.78 -21.54 -3.51
N GLU A 239 18.87 -20.83 -3.19
CA GLU A 239 19.83 -21.24 -2.15
C GLU A 239 19.19 -21.32 -0.75
N GLN A 240 18.13 -20.54 -0.51
CA GLN A 240 17.37 -20.53 0.74
C GLN A 240 16.26 -21.59 0.79
N GLY A 241 16.24 -22.54 -0.15
CA GLY A 241 15.28 -23.64 -0.21
C GLY A 241 14.14 -23.42 -1.21
N GLY A 242 14.05 -22.24 -1.83
CA GLY A 242 13.01 -21.92 -2.81
C GLY A 242 11.60 -21.85 -2.19
N GLY A 243 10.59 -22.16 -2.99
CA GLY A 243 9.18 -22.03 -2.61
C GLY A 243 8.29 -21.84 -3.84
N ASP A 244 7.05 -21.42 -3.65
CA ASP A 244 6.15 -21.13 -4.77
C ASP A 244 6.62 -19.89 -5.54
N HIS A 245 6.92 -20.06 -6.82
CA HIS A 245 7.49 -19.01 -7.65
C HIS A 245 7.20 -19.19 -9.13
N LEU A 246 7.30 -18.09 -9.86
CA LEU A 246 7.29 -18.04 -11.31
C LEU A 246 8.48 -17.22 -11.81
N THR A 247 8.98 -17.55 -12.99
CA THR A 247 10.03 -16.78 -13.66
C THR A 247 9.54 -16.29 -15.02
N PHE A 248 9.99 -15.12 -15.46
CA PHE A 248 9.77 -14.66 -16.81
C PHE A 248 11.05 -14.12 -17.45
N SER A 249 11.16 -14.31 -18.77
CA SER A 249 12.27 -13.81 -19.58
C SER A 249 11.86 -13.62 -21.04
N SER A 250 12.52 -12.68 -21.71
CA SER A 250 12.42 -12.49 -23.16
C SER A 250 13.50 -13.22 -23.95
N PHE A 251 14.47 -13.85 -23.27
CA PHE A 251 15.62 -14.52 -23.88
C PHE A 251 15.76 -15.98 -23.43
N ASP A 252 15.41 -16.29 -22.18
CA ASP A 252 15.50 -17.60 -21.57
C ASP A 252 14.20 -18.38 -21.79
N LYS A 253 14.31 -19.51 -22.51
CA LYS A 253 13.19 -20.38 -22.85
C LYS A 253 12.83 -21.35 -21.74
N ASP A 254 13.69 -21.53 -20.75
CA ASP A 254 13.48 -22.46 -19.63
C ASP A 254 12.74 -21.78 -18.46
N THR A 255 12.32 -20.52 -18.63
CA THR A 255 11.49 -19.79 -17.67
C THR A 255 10.03 -20.26 -17.67
N THR A 256 9.32 -20.00 -16.56
CA THR A 256 7.89 -20.31 -16.46
C THR A 256 7.07 -19.63 -17.56
N VAL A 257 7.42 -18.38 -17.88
CA VAL A 257 6.81 -17.60 -18.96
C VAL A 257 7.91 -17.00 -19.82
N SER A 258 8.09 -17.56 -21.02
CA SER A 258 8.99 -17.00 -22.03
C SER A 258 8.19 -16.17 -23.05
N LEU A 259 8.52 -14.89 -23.22
CA LEU A 259 7.88 -14.01 -24.20
C LEU A 259 8.90 -13.20 -24.99
N ARG A 260 9.08 -13.55 -26.26
CA ARG A 260 9.98 -12.84 -27.18
C ARG A 260 9.17 -11.96 -28.12
N VAL A 261 9.45 -10.66 -28.10
CA VAL A 261 8.90 -9.72 -29.09
C VAL A 261 9.85 -9.63 -30.27
N GLU A 262 9.48 -10.22 -31.40
CA GLU A 262 10.22 -10.10 -32.64
C GLU A 262 9.64 -8.95 -33.46
N LYS A 263 10.52 -8.04 -33.93
CA LYS A 263 10.10 -6.98 -34.84
C LYS A 263 9.74 -7.66 -36.17
N MET A 264 8.46 -7.64 -36.55
CA MET A 264 8.09 -8.10 -37.88
C MET A 264 8.84 -7.22 -38.89
N ALA A 265 9.70 -7.83 -39.71
CA ALA A 265 10.27 -7.15 -40.85
C ALA A 265 9.09 -6.75 -41.74
N MET A 266 8.78 -5.44 -41.80
CA MET A 266 7.89 -4.96 -42.84
C MET A 266 8.66 -5.17 -44.14
N GLY A 267 8.20 -6.13 -44.95
CA GLY A 267 8.82 -6.48 -46.22
C GLY A 267 9.04 -5.23 -47.06
N SER A 268 10.28 -5.08 -47.53
CA SER A 268 10.69 -4.07 -48.50
C SER A 268 9.97 -4.26 -49.84
#